data_AF-A0AA40RU98-F1
#
_entry.id   AF-A0AA40RU98-F1
#
_cell.length_a   1.000
_cell.length_b   1.000
_cell.length_c   1.000
_cell.angle_alpha   90.00
_cell.angle_beta   90.00
_cell.angle_gamma   90.00
#
_symmetry.space_group_name_H-M   'P 1'
#
loop_
_entity.id
_entity.type
_entity.pdbx_description
1 polymer ?
#
loop_
_entity_poly.entity_id
_entity_poly.type
_entity_poly.pdbx_seq_one_letter_code
_entity_poly.pdbx_strand_id
1 'polypeptide(L)'
;MSGSKYPDSQAEAARLLQRYIQEDPLTDVGMMQINLRWNGARVKSPEMLLDPETNIAVAAQILCEALSVKRNDIELGIGGYHTMNPEREADARAYARNVLMIWRSLQALEKSGS
;
A
#
# COMPACT_ATOMS: atom_id res chain seq x y z
N MET A 1 -17.81 3.06 10.84
CA MET A 1 -18.26 2.21 9.70
C MET A 1 -17.01 1.63 9.07
N SER A 2 -16.81 0.31 9.07
CA SER A 2 -15.57 -0.30 8.55
C SER A 2 -15.81 -0.89 7.16
N GLY A 3 -14.97 -0.53 6.19
CA GLY A 3 -15.02 -1.01 4.80
C GLY A 3 -14.56 0.05 3.80
N SER A 4 -14.02 -0.39 2.66
CA SER A 4 -13.52 0.49 1.59
C SER A 4 -14.63 1.45 1.10
N LYS A 5 -14.26 2.70 0.85
CA LYS A 5 -15.11 3.71 0.24
C LYS A 5 -14.49 4.21 -1.05
N TYR A 6 -15.35 4.43 -2.04
CA TYR A 6 -14.99 4.92 -3.37
C TYR A 6 -15.82 6.19 -3.64
N PRO A 7 -15.33 7.36 -3.23
CA PRO A 7 -16.04 8.64 -3.39
C PRO A 7 -16.10 9.06 -4.86
N ASP A 8 -17.16 9.76 -5.26
CA ASP A 8 -17.36 10.17 -6.66
C ASP A 8 -16.55 11.41 -7.05
N SER A 9 -15.91 12.07 -6.08
CA SER A 9 -15.08 13.25 -6.30
C SER A 9 -13.93 13.36 -5.31
N GLN A 10 -12.89 14.09 -5.71
CA GLN A 10 -11.74 14.40 -4.86
C GLN A 10 -12.15 15.18 -3.59
N ALA A 11 -13.10 16.10 -3.71
CA ALA A 11 -13.59 16.88 -2.57
C ALA A 11 -14.32 15.99 -1.55
N GLU A 12 -15.14 15.04 -2.03
CA GLU A 12 -15.79 14.07 -1.16
C GLU A 12 -14.77 13.14 -0.50
N ALA A 13 -13.78 12.68 -1.26
CA ALA A 13 -12.70 11.84 -0.74
C ALA A 13 -11.92 12.52 0.38
N ALA A 14 -11.56 13.81 0.22
CA ALA A 14 -10.89 14.58 1.26
C ALA A 14 -11.74 14.70 2.53
N ARG A 15 -13.04 15.01 2.39
CA ARG A 15 -13.97 15.11 3.52
C ARG A 15 -14.12 13.78 4.27
N LEU A 16 -14.28 12.68 3.54
CA LEU A 16 -14.40 11.34 4.14
C LEU A 16 -13.09 10.91 4.82
N LEU A 17 -11.96 11.20 4.19
CA LEU A 17 -10.64 10.92 4.75
C LEU A 17 -10.43 11.64 6.08
N GLN A 18 -10.75 12.93 6.17
CA GLN A 18 -10.65 13.68 7.43
C GLN A 18 -11.49 13.07 8.54
N ARG A 19 -12.71 12.62 8.21
CA ARG A 19 -13.56 11.90 9.15
C ARG A 19 -12.93 10.58 9.60
N TYR A 20 -12.39 9.79 8.67
CA TYR A 20 -11.78 8.49 9.01
C TYR A 20 -10.52 8.62 9.84
N ILE A 21 -9.69 9.63 9.59
CA ILE A 21 -8.51 9.89 10.41
C ILE A 21 -8.88 10.23 11.85
N GLN A 22 -9.99 10.96 12.05
CA GLN A 22 -10.50 11.26 13.39
C GLN A 22 -11.08 10.02 14.10
N GLU A 23 -11.65 9.07 13.33
CA GLU A 23 -12.21 7.83 13.86
C GLU A 23 -11.12 6.76 14.14
N ASP A 24 -10.12 6.63 13.26
CA ASP A 24 -9.05 5.64 13.35
C ASP A 24 -7.72 6.12 12.70
N PRO A 25 -6.64 6.30 13.49
CA PRO A 25 -5.34 6.67 12.95
C PRO A 25 -4.67 5.56 12.10
N LEU A 26 -5.21 4.33 12.11
CA LEU A 26 -4.79 3.23 11.23
C LEU A 26 -5.42 3.30 9.84
N THR A 27 -6.09 4.41 9.48
CA THR A 27 -6.70 4.59 8.16
C THR A 27 -5.69 4.37 7.02
N ASP A 28 -6.07 3.49 6.08
CA ASP A 28 -5.34 3.25 4.82
C ASP A 28 -5.89 4.15 3.70
N VAL A 29 -5.00 4.77 2.92
CA VAL A 29 -5.38 5.81 1.94
C VAL A 29 -4.97 5.47 0.51
N GLY A 30 -5.90 5.72 -0.41
CA GLY A 30 -5.68 5.64 -1.85
C GLY A 30 -5.53 4.21 -2.38
N MET A 31 -5.19 4.09 -3.67
CA MET A 31 -5.18 2.82 -4.40
C MET A 31 -4.13 1.82 -3.89
N MET A 32 -3.02 2.31 -3.35
CA MET A 32 -1.97 1.48 -2.76
C MET A 32 -2.19 1.21 -1.27
N GLN A 33 -3.32 1.67 -0.71
CA GLN A 33 -3.73 1.44 0.68
C GLN A 33 -2.61 1.76 1.69
N ILE A 34 -2.11 3.00 1.64
CA ILE A 34 -1.00 3.42 2.49
C ILE A 34 -1.50 3.73 3.90
N ASN A 35 -0.99 2.99 4.89
CA ASN A 35 -1.36 3.17 6.28
C ASN A 35 -0.77 4.45 6.90
N LEU A 36 -1.63 5.37 7.36
CA LEU A 36 -1.20 6.67 7.88
C LEU A 36 -0.39 6.60 9.17
N ARG A 37 -0.68 5.65 10.07
CA ARG A 37 0.08 5.50 11.31
C ARG A 37 1.57 5.27 11.05
N TRP A 38 1.88 4.47 10.02
CA TRP A 38 3.25 4.06 9.73
C TRP A 38 3.93 4.96 8.69
N ASN A 39 3.16 5.49 7.74
CA ASN A 39 3.71 6.16 6.55
C ASN A 39 3.24 7.60 6.36
N GLY A 40 2.38 8.13 7.24
CA GLY A 40 1.84 9.49 7.11
C GLY A 40 2.89 10.58 7.10
N ALA A 41 4.05 10.37 7.76
CA ALA A 41 5.16 11.32 7.77
C ALA A 41 5.84 11.53 6.40
N ARG A 42 5.55 10.68 5.40
CA ARG A 42 6.10 10.79 4.04
C ARG A 42 5.45 11.90 3.21
N VAL A 43 4.31 12.42 3.66
CA VAL A 43 3.53 13.45 2.98
C VAL A 43 3.25 14.64 3.91
N LYS A 44 3.02 15.82 3.33
CA LYS A 44 2.70 17.03 4.11
C LYS A 44 1.30 16.99 4.70
N SER A 45 0.38 16.30 4.03
CA SER A 45 -0.96 16.03 4.53
C SER A 45 -1.49 14.70 3.99
N PRO A 46 -2.39 14.01 4.72
CA PRO A 46 -2.97 12.74 4.30
C PRO A 46 -3.69 12.80 2.95
N GLU A 47 -4.31 13.94 2.62
CA GLU A 47 -5.06 14.15 1.36
C GLU A 47 -4.17 14.05 0.13
N MET A 48 -2.86 14.27 0.26
CA MET A 48 -1.91 14.06 -0.84
C MET A 48 -1.89 12.59 -1.31
N LEU A 49 -2.23 11.64 -0.44
CA LEU A 49 -2.31 10.22 -0.81
C LEU A 49 -3.58 9.88 -1.61
N LEU A 50 -4.50 10.82 -1.81
CA LEU A 50 -5.64 10.66 -2.72
C LEU A 50 -5.25 10.93 -4.18
N ASP A 51 -4.14 11.63 -4.41
CA ASP A 51 -3.55 11.81 -5.74
C ASP A 51 -2.86 10.50 -6.19
N PRO A 52 -3.24 9.91 -7.34
CA PRO A 52 -2.70 8.61 -7.77
C PRO A 52 -1.18 8.60 -7.95
N GLU A 53 -0.59 9.66 -8.52
CA GLU A 53 0.85 9.73 -8.76
C GLU A 53 1.62 9.76 -7.44
N THR A 54 1.19 10.62 -6.51
CA THR A 54 1.76 10.71 -5.17
C THR A 54 1.59 9.39 -4.42
N ASN A 55 0.41 8.75 -4.50
CA ASN A 55 0.13 7.49 -3.83
C ASN A 55 1.05 6.36 -4.32
N ILE A 56 1.24 6.23 -5.63
CA ILE A 56 2.16 5.24 -6.22
C ILE A 56 3.61 5.54 -5.84
N ALA A 57 4.04 6.80 -5.92
CA ALA A 57 5.42 7.18 -5.60
C ALA A 57 5.77 6.87 -4.14
N VAL A 58 4.86 7.17 -3.20
CA VAL A 58 5.05 6.85 -1.77
C VAL A 58 5.03 5.34 -1.54
N ALA A 59 4.11 4.61 -2.18
CA ALA A 59 4.07 3.14 -2.08
C ALA A 59 5.37 2.49 -2.58
N ALA A 60 5.93 2.97 -3.69
CA ALA A 60 7.20 2.50 -4.22
C ALA A 60 8.35 2.73 -3.23
N GLN A 61 8.39 3.88 -2.55
CA GLN A 61 9.39 4.15 -1.50
C GLN A 61 9.26 3.15 -0.34
N ILE A 62 8.05 2.90 0.15
CA ILE A 62 7.79 1.93 1.23
C ILE A 62 8.27 0.53 0.83
N LEU A 63 7.93 0.10 -0.40
CA LEU A 63 8.35 -1.20 -0.91
C LEU A 63 9.88 -1.29 -1.06
N CYS A 64 10.53 -0.26 -1.60
CA CYS A 64 11.99 -0.21 -1.74
C CYS A 64 12.69 -0.30 -0.38
N GLU A 65 12.20 0.42 0.63
CA GLU A 65 12.72 0.32 2.00
C GLU A 65 12.55 -1.10 2.55
N ALA A 66 11.38 -1.70 2.37
CA ALA A 66 11.11 -3.06 2.84
C ALA A 66 12.06 -4.10 2.21
N LEU A 67 12.25 -4.01 0.89
CA LEU A 67 13.20 -4.83 0.14
C LEU A 67 14.65 -4.60 0.63
N SER A 68 15.02 -3.38 0.96
CA SER A 68 16.36 -3.04 1.43
C SER A 68 16.71 -3.64 2.79
N VAL A 69 15.70 -3.90 3.64
CA VAL A 69 15.84 -4.53 4.96
C VAL A 69 15.92 -6.05 4.84
N LYS A 70 15.17 -6.65 3.92
CA LYS A 70 15.06 -8.11 3.73
C LYS A 70 15.76 -8.58 2.46
N ARG A 71 16.99 -8.12 2.19
CA ARG A 71 17.70 -8.31 0.91
C ARG A 71 17.85 -9.78 0.48
N ASN A 72 17.86 -10.70 1.43
CA ASN A 72 18.08 -12.12 1.17
C ASN A 72 16.78 -12.95 1.15
N ASP A 73 15.63 -12.32 1.36
CA ASP A 73 14.32 -12.99 1.36
C ASP A 73 13.30 -12.10 0.66
N ILE A 74 13.10 -12.34 -0.63
CA ILE A 74 12.20 -11.55 -1.47
C ILE A 74 10.74 -11.62 -1.00
N GLU A 75 10.30 -12.77 -0.45
CA GLU A 75 8.94 -12.88 0.09
C GLU A 75 8.78 -11.99 1.32
N LEU A 76 9.77 -11.95 2.21
CA LEU A 76 9.71 -11.02 3.36
C LEU A 76 9.93 -9.57 2.97
N GLY A 77 10.72 -9.29 1.92
CA GLY A 77 10.90 -7.93 1.42
C GLY A 77 9.61 -7.36 0.82
N ILE A 78 8.91 -8.13 0.00
CA ILE A 78 7.59 -7.73 -0.53
C ILE A 78 6.54 -7.75 0.60
N GLY A 79 6.55 -8.79 1.43
CA GLY A 79 5.63 -8.95 2.56
C GLY A 79 5.73 -7.83 3.59
N GLY A 80 6.92 -7.25 3.74
CA GLY A 80 7.20 -6.10 4.57
C GLY A 80 6.40 -4.85 4.22
N TYR A 81 5.90 -4.74 2.98
CA TYR A 81 4.94 -3.70 2.62
C TYR A 81 3.62 -3.85 3.40
N HIS A 82 3.13 -5.08 3.56
CA HIS A 82 1.91 -5.37 4.29
C HIS A 82 2.12 -5.34 5.81
N THR A 83 3.20 -5.97 6.29
CA THR A 83 3.55 -5.93 7.72
C THR A 83 5.02 -6.25 7.96
N MET A 84 5.64 -5.46 8.83
CA MET A 84 6.99 -5.71 9.36
C MET A 84 6.97 -6.42 10.72
N ASN A 85 5.80 -6.77 11.26
CA ASN A 85 5.70 -7.45 12.55
C ASN A 85 6.19 -8.91 12.40
N PRO A 86 7.27 -9.33 13.11
CA PRO A 86 7.76 -10.71 13.05
C PRO A 86 6.71 -11.76 13.47
N GLU A 87 5.79 -11.41 14.37
CA GLU A 87 4.70 -12.31 14.79
C GLU A 87 3.69 -12.59 13.68
N ARG A 88 3.68 -11.75 12.62
CA ARG A 88 2.81 -11.85 11.45
C ARG A 88 3.56 -12.25 10.18
N GLU A 89 4.69 -12.95 10.32
CA GLU A 89 5.50 -13.38 9.18
C GLU A 89 4.69 -14.19 8.15
N ALA A 90 3.80 -15.07 8.62
CA ALA A 90 2.95 -15.87 7.75
C ALA A 90 2.05 -14.99 6.86
N ASP A 91 1.47 -13.93 7.42
CA ASP A 91 0.65 -12.95 6.68
C ASP A 91 1.47 -12.19 5.65
N ALA A 92 2.68 -11.75 6.03
CA ALA A 92 3.61 -11.06 5.14
C ALA A 92 3.96 -11.94 3.92
N ARG A 93 4.28 -13.22 4.16
CA ARG A 93 4.59 -14.17 3.08
C ARG A 93 3.37 -14.47 2.22
N ALA A 94 2.19 -14.64 2.82
CA ALA A 94 0.95 -14.87 2.06
C ALA A 94 0.64 -13.70 1.12
N TYR A 95 0.77 -12.47 1.61
CA TYR A 95 0.66 -11.25 0.80
C TYR A 95 1.68 -11.26 -0.34
N ALA A 96 2.95 -11.52 -0.04
CA ALA A 96 4.02 -11.51 -1.03
C ALA A 96 3.80 -12.54 -2.15
N ARG A 97 3.32 -13.74 -1.82
CA ARG A 97 3.00 -14.77 -2.82
C ARG A 97 1.88 -14.34 -3.75
N ASN A 98 0.84 -13.67 -3.24
CA ASN A 98 -0.23 -13.12 -4.07
C ASN A 98 0.32 -12.05 -5.03
N VAL A 99 1.17 -11.14 -4.53
CA VAL A 99 1.84 -10.12 -5.37
C VAL A 99 2.70 -10.77 -6.46
N LEU A 100 3.54 -11.75 -6.10
CA LEU A 100 4.39 -12.46 -7.05
C LEU A 100 3.59 -13.25 -8.09
N MET A 101 2.45 -13.84 -7.69
CA MET A 101 1.54 -14.52 -8.61
C MET A 101 1.01 -13.56 -9.67
N ILE A 102 0.47 -12.41 -9.24
CA ILE A 102 -0.07 -11.39 -10.16
C ILE A 102 1.04 -10.86 -11.07
N TRP A 103 2.21 -10.53 -10.50
CA TRP A 103 3.35 -10.03 -11.27
C TRP A 103 3.79 -11.02 -12.37
N ARG A 104 3.89 -12.31 -12.05
CA ARG A 104 4.21 -13.36 -13.04
C ARG A 104 3.16 -13.45 -14.14
N SER A 105 1.89 -13.33 -13.80
CA SER A 105 0.80 -13.32 -14.79
C SER A 105 0.89 -12.11 -15.73
N LEU A 106 1.19 -10.92 -15.21
CA LEU A 106 1.38 -9.71 -16.02
C LEU A 106 2.58 -9.86 -16.97
N GLN A 107 3.70 -10.42 -16.49
CA GLN A 107 4.88 -10.69 -17.31
C GLN A 107 4.62 -11.71 -18.43
N ALA A 108 3.73 -12.68 -18.21
CA ALA A 108 3.34 -13.63 -19.24
C ALA A 108 2.45 -12.98 -20.31
N LEU A 109 1.50 -12.14 -19.89
CA LEU A 109 0.61 -11.41 -20.79
C LEU A 109 1.39 -10.47 -21.73
N GLU A 110 2.36 -9.72 -21.20
CA GLU A 110 3.22 -8.82 -21.97
C GLU A 110 4.01 -9.57 -23.07
N LYS A 111 4.54 -10.76 -22.75
CA LYS A 111 5.25 -11.62 -23.70
C LYS A 111 4.35 -12.25 -24.76
N SER A 112 3.07 -12.49 -24.44
CA SER A 112 2.11 -13.07 -25.38
C SER A 112 1.50 -12.06 -26.36
N GLY A 113 1.58 -10.77 -26.04
CA GLY A 113 1.12 -9.67 -26.89
C GLY A 113 2.21 -9.01 -27.73
N SER A 114 3.46 -9.51 -27.64
CA SER A 114 4.63 -9.03 -28.40
C SER A 114 4.99 -9.99 -29.54
#